data_AF-A0A448V0S2-F1
#
_entry.id   AF-A0A448V0S2-F1
#
_cell.length_a   1.000
_cell.length_b   1.000
_cell.length_c   1.000
_cell.angle_alpha   90.00
_cell.angle_beta   90.00
_cell.angle_gamma   90.00
#
_symmetry.space_group_name_H-M   'P 1'
#
loop_
_entity.id
_entity.type
_entity.pdbx_description
1 polymer ?
#
loop_
_entity_poly.entity_id
_entity_poly.type
_entity_poly.pdbx_seq_one_letter_code
_entity_poly.pdbx_strand_id
1 'polypeptide(L)'
;MKKHGKRNTIPRKTAYITFAVVVFLCAAISLNTYREARSREALLEENRKRIQTLSKDIKQTGTEIRNSDTAEFAEKVAREDLGMVKPREVIYIDKDRDRDNSRDKNIEEDRK
;
A
#
# COMPACT_ATOMS: atom_id res chain seq x y z
N MET A 1 63.42 -51.75 -2.38
CA MET A 1 63.03 -50.36 -2.72
C MET A 1 61.78 -50.00 -1.92
N LYS A 2 61.86 -49.08 -0.94
CA LYS A 2 60.68 -48.61 -0.18
C LYS A 2 60.44 -47.14 -0.51
N LYS A 3 59.49 -46.84 -1.39
CA LYS A 3 59.04 -45.46 -1.66
C LYS A 3 58.21 -44.97 -0.48
N HIS A 4 58.74 -44.00 0.25
CA HIS A 4 58.04 -43.39 1.38
C HIS A 4 57.15 -42.28 0.80
N GLY A 5 55.84 -42.50 0.78
CA GLY A 5 54.87 -41.46 0.40
C GLY A 5 54.92 -40.33 1.42
N LYS A 6 55.38 -39.15 0.98
CA LYS A 6 55.42 -37.95 1.82
C LYS A 6 53.98 -37.54 2.14
N ARG A 7 53.55 -37.75 3.37
CA ARG A 7 52.30 -37.18 3.90
C ARG A 7 52.51 -35.69 4.09
N ASN A 8 51.89 -34.90 3.24
CA ASN A 8 51.74 -33.45 3.34
C ASN A 8 50.89 -33.12 4.56
N THR A 9 51.54 -33.07 5.73
CA THR A 9 50.92 -32.61 6.97
C THR A 9 50.72 -31.11 6.89
N ILE A 10 49.46 -30.68 7.00
CA ILE A 10 49.10 -29.27 6.97
C ILE A 10 49.64 -28.63 8.26
N PRO A 11 50.46 -27.57 8.19
CA PRO A 11 50.94 -26.91 9.39
C PRO A 11 49.76 -26.32 10.16
N ARG A 12 49.72 -26.54 11.48
CA ARG A 12 48.57 -26.15 12.33
C ARG A 12 48.13 -24.69 12.12
N LYS A 13 49.09 -23.78 11.89
CA LYS A 13 48.82 -22.35 11.62
C LYS A 13 48.01 -22.12 10.34
N THR A 14 48.30 -22.84 9.25
CA THR A 14 47.53 -22.68 8.00
C THR A 14 46.13 -23.27 8.15
N ALA A 15 45.95 -24.33 8.94
CA ALA A 15 44.63 -24.88 9.24
C ALA A 15 43.74 -23.91 10.05
N TYR A 16 44.30 -23.18 11.03
CA TYR A 16 43.57 -22.14 11.76
C TYR A 16 43.17 -20.97 10.86
N ILE A 17 44.07 -20.53 9.96
CA ILE A 17 43.76 -19.44 9.01
C ILE A 17 42.65 -19.87 8.06
N THR A 18 42.70 -21.07 7.49
CA THR A 18 41.63 -21.56 6.60
C THR A 18 40.31 -21.69 7.35
N PHE A 19 40.32 -22.14 8.61
CA PHE A 19 39.11 -22.20 9.42
C PHE A 19 38.52 -20.82 9.70
N ALA A 20 39.35 -19.84 10.06
CA ALA A 20 38.90 -18.47 10.29
C ALA A 20 38.28 -17.83 9.03
N VAL A 21 38.86 -18.08 7.85
CA VAL A 21 38.31 -17.60 6.56
C VAL A 21 36.95 -18.25 6.29
N VAL A 22 36.80 -19.56 6.52
CA VAL A 22 35.51 -20.24 6.33
C VAL A 22 34.45 -19.68 7.27
N VAL A 23 34.77 -19.49 8.55
CA VAL A 23 33.84 -18.89 9.53
C VAL A 23 33.44 -17.47 9.12
N PHE A 24 34.40 -16.67 8.65
CA PHE A 24 34.13 -15.31 8.18
C PHE A 24 33.21 -15.29 6.96
N LEU A 25 33.43 -16.17 5.98
CA LEU A 25 32.57 -16.30 4.80
C LEU A 25 31.15 -16.76 5.18
N CYS A 26 31.01 -17.73 6.08
CA CYS A 26 29.72 -18.16 6.59
C CYS A 26 28.98 -17.00 7.29
N ALA A 27 29.67 -16.26 8.16
CA ALA A 27 29.09 -15.11 8.85
C ALA A 27 28.64 -14.01 7.87
N ALA A 28 29.44 -13.71 6.84
CA ALA A 28 29.11 -12.72 5.82
C ALA A 28 27.85 -13.11 5.03
N ILE A 29 27.71 -14.37 4.65
CA ILE A 29 26.53 -14.89 3.93
C ILE A 29 25.29 -14.81 4.82
N SER A 30 25.38 -15.26 6.07
CA SER A 30 24.26 -15.22 7.03
C SER A 30 23.77 -13.81 7.33
N LEU A 31 24.67 -12.82 7.40
CA LEU A 31 24.29 -11.42 7.60
C LEU A 31 23.59 -10.85 6.37
N ASN A 32 24.04 -11.21 5.16
CA ASN A 32 23.41 -10.74 3.93
C ASN A 32 21.99 -11.31 3.77
N THR A 33 21.81 -12.60 4.04
CA THR A 33 20.48 -13.25 3.95
C THR A 33 19.50 -12.72 5.00
N TYR A 34 19.97 -12.38 6.22
CA TYR A 34 19.12 -11.78 7.25
C TYR A 34 18.58 -10.41 6.85
N ARG A 35 19.43 -9.56 6.25
CA ARG A 35 19.01 -8.22 5.76
C ARG A 35 18.00 -8.34 4.62
N GLU A 36 18.20 -9.30 3.72
CA GLU A 36 17.29 -9.55 2.60
C GLU A 36 15.96 -10.17 3.04
N ALA A 37 15.96 -11.05 4.06
CA ALA A 37 14.74 -11.59 4.63
C ALA A 37 13.86 -10.50 5.25
N ARG A 38 14.47 -9.56 5.99
CA ARG A 38 13.77 -8.45 6.64
C ARG A 38 13.11 -7.50 5.63
N SER A 39 13.79 -7.19 4.52
CA SER A 39 13.22 -6.34 3.48
C SER A 39 12.08 -7.03 2.72
N ARG A 40 12.21 -8.35 2.47
CA ARG A 40 11.14 -9.17 1.87
C ARG A 40 9.91 -9.25 2.77
N GLU A 41 10.08 -9.39 4.09
CA GLU A 41 8.97 -9.38 5.05
C GLU A 41 8.23 -8.04 5.05
N ALA A 42 8.95 -6.92 5.08
CA ALA A 42 8.35 -5.59 5.02
C ALA A 42 7.58 -5.37 3.71
N LEU A 43 8.16 -5.77 2.58
CA LEU A 43 7.49 -5.72 1.28
C LEU A 43 6.26 -6.63 1.22
N LEU A 44 6.30 -7.82 1.82
CA LEU A 44 5.16 -8.71 1.90
C LEU A 44 4.02 -8.13 2.74
N GLU A 45 4.34 -7.52 3.88
CA GLU A 45 3.35 -6.87 4.73
C GLU A 45 2.71 -5.67 4.03
N GLU A 46 3.52 -4.85 3.34
CA GLU A 46 3.02 -3.72 2.56
C GLU A 46 2.11 -4.19 1.42
N ASN A 47 2.53 -5.19 0.66
CA ASN A 47 1.71 -5.76 -0.41
C ASN A 47 0.41 -6.37 0.10
N ARG A 48 0.42 -7.04 1.27
CA ARG A 48 -0.80 -7.54 1.91
C ARG A 48 -1.76 -6.40 2.28
N LYS A 49 -1.25 -5.31 2.85
CA LYS A 49 -2.07 -4.12 3.17
C LYS A 49 -2.66 -3.53 1.90
N ARG A 50 -1.87 -3.38 0.84
CA ARG A 50 -2.35 -2.89 -0.47
C ARG A 50 -3.46 -3.77 -1.04
N ILE A 51 -3.28 -5.09 -1.05
CA ILE A 51 -4.31 -6.05 -1.49
C ILE A 51 -5.59 -5.91 -0.67
N GLN A 52 -5.47 -5.76 0.65
CA GLN A 52 -6.63 -5.59 1.54
C GLN A 52 -7.40 -4.30 1.24
N THR A 53 -6.69 -3.18 1.07
CA THR A 53 -7.29 -1.89 0.71
C THR A 53 -7.98 -1.97 -0.65
N LEU A 54 -7.27 -2.44 -1.68
CA LEU A 54 -7.83 -2.61 -3.02
C LEU A 54 -9.05 -3.55 -3.03
N SER A 55 -9.02 -4.64 -2.26
CA SER A 55 -10.17 -5.54 -2.14
C SER A 55 -11.37 -4.87 -1.47
N LYS A 56 -11.13 -4.01 -0.47
CA LYS A 56 -12.19 -3.23 0.17
C LYS A 56 -12.79 -2.22 -0.80
N ASP A 57 -11.94 -1.52 -1.56
CA ASP A 57 -12.37 -0.53 -2.54
C ASP A 57 -13.21 -1.19 -3.65
N ILE A 58 -12.75 -2.32 -4.18
CA ILE A 58 -13.52 -3.11 -5.16
C ILE A 58 -14.88 -3.52 -4.61
N LYS A 59 -14.96 -3.96 -3.35
CA LYS A 59 -16.24 -4.31 -2.73
C LYS A 59 -17.15 -3.10 -2.61
N GLN A 60 -16.63 -1.96 -2.17
CA GLN A 60 -17.40 -0.73 -2.01
C GLN A 60 -17.93 -0.22 -3.36
N THR A 61 -17.06 -0.08 -4.36
CA THR A 61 -17.45 0.31 -5.71
C THR A 61 -18.42 -0.70 -6.31
N GLY A 62 -18.21 -2.00 -6.11
CA GLY A 62 -19.13 -3.05 -6.56
C GLY A 62 -20.51 -2.97 -5.92
N THR A 63 -20.59 -2.61 -4.63
CA THR A 63 -21.88 -2.38 -3.97
C THR A 63 -22.58 -1.12 -4.49
N GLU A 64 -21.82 -0.06 -4.79
CA GLU A 64 -22.36 1.18 -5.36
C GLU A 64 -22.91 0.95 -6.76
N ILE A 65 -22.19 0.22 -7.62
CA ILE A 65 -22.67 -0.19 -8.95
C ILE A 65 -23.90 -1.10 -8.82
N ARG A 66 -23.90 -2.07 -7.90
CA ARG A 66 -25.08 -2.93 -7.74
C ARG A 66 -26.30 -2.14 -7.25
N ASN A 67 -26.07 -1.09 -6.47
CA ASN A 67 -27.11 -0.18 -6.04
C ASN A 67 -27.47 0.84 -7.13
N SER A 68 -26.65 1.04 -8.16
CA SER A 68 -26.95 2.00 -9.23
C SER A 68 -28.16 1.61 -10.07
N ASP A 69 -28.46 0.32 -10.15
CA ASP A 69 -29.66 -0.21 -10.82
C ASP A 69 -30.93 -0.08 -9.96
N THR A 70 -30.81 0.44 -8.73
CA THR A 70 -31.97 0.63 -7.84
C THR A 70 -32.65 1.97 -8.08
N ALA A 71 -33.98 2.00 -7.89
CA ALA A 71 -34.77 3.22 -8.04
C ALA A 71 -34.32 4.33 -7.06
N GLU A 72 -33.83 3.97 -5.87
CA GLU A 72 -33.32 4.93 -4.88
C GLU A 72 -32.07 5.67 -5.38
N PHE A 73 -31.14 4.97 -6.03
CA PHE A 73 -29.95 5.59 -6.60
C PHE A 73 -30.32 6.53 -7.75
N ALA A 74 -31.21 6.09 -8.65
CA ALA A 74 -31.70 6.93 -9.74
C ALA A 74 -32.42 8.19 -9.23
N GLU A 75 -33.24 8.06 -8.19
CA GLU A 75 -33.93 9.19 -7.55
C GLU A 75 -32.93 10.14 -6.85
N LYS A 76 -31.88 9.59 -6.21
CA LYS A 76 -30.80 10.37 -5.60
C LYS A 76 -30.05 11.20 -6.64
N VAL A 77 -29.55 10.58 -7.71
CA VAL A 77 -28.85 11.27 -8.81
C VAL A 77 -29.77 12.30 -9.48
N ALA A 78 -31.04 11.95 -9.70
CA ALA A 78 -32.01 12.87 -10.29
C ALA A 78 -32.24 14.12 -9.42
N ARG A 79 -32.31 13.98 -8.08
CA ARG A 79 -32.49 15.13 -7.17
C ARG A 79 -31.21 15.92 -6.94
N GLU A 80 -30.09 15.25 -6.69
CA GLU A 80 -28.83 15.88 -6.30
C GLU A 80 -28.09 16.50 -7.50
N ASP A 81 -27.96 15.75 -8.60
CA ASP A 81 -27.17 16.19 -9.76
C ASP A 81 -28.01 16.90 -10.81
N LEU A 82 -29.27 16.50 -10.98
CA LEU A 82 -30.17 17.04 -12.02
C LEU A 82 -31.24 18.00 -11.47
N GLY A 83 -31.40 18.12 -10.14
CA GLY A 83 -32.41 18.98 -9.53
C GLY A 83 -33.86 18.61 -9.89
N MET A 84 -34.09 17.39 -10.36
CA MET A 84 -35.39 16.89 -10.78
C MET A 84 -36.24 16.48 -9.57
N VAL A 85 -37.55 16.70 -9.65
CA VAL A 85 -38.53 16.30 -8.63
C VAL A 85 -39.72 15.60 -9.28
N LYS A 86 -40.48 14.80 -8.51
CA LYS A 86 -41.63 14.06 -9.08
C LYS A 86 -42.75 15.04 -9.45
N PRO A 87 -43.66 14.66 -10.37
CA PRO A 87 -44.83 15.46 -10.66
C PRO A 87 -45.61 15.75 -9.37
N ARG A 88 -45.95 17.03 -9.14
CA ARG A 88 -46.63 17.57 -7.93
C ARG A 88 -45.73 17.78 -6.70
N GLU A 89 -44.42 17.55 -6.80
CA GLU A 89 -43.45 18.01 -5.79
C GLU A 89 -42.92 19.41 -6.14
N VAL A 90 -42.57 20.21 -5.14
CA VAL A 90 -41.97 21.55 -5.31
C VAL A 90 -40.60 21.58 -4.64
N ILE A 91 -39.59 22.10 -5.35
CA ILE A 91 -38.25 22.30 -4.81
C ILE A 91 -38.17 23.69 -4.17
N TYR A 92 -37.74 23.77 -2.91
CA TYR A 92 -37.52 25.05 -2.22
C TYR A 92 -36.03 25.40 -2.26
N ILE A 93 -35.69 26.46 -2.98
CA ILE A 93 -34.32 26.98 -3.07
C ILE A 93 -34.26 28.25 -2.22
N ASP A 94 -33.54 28.18 -1.12
CA ASP A 94 -33.29 29.32 -0.24
C ASP A 94 -32.22 30.23 -0.87
N LYS A 95 -32.67 31.30 -1.55
CA LYS A 95 -31.80 32.23 -2.27
C LYS A 95 -30.89 33.07 -1.36
N ASP A 96 -31.20 33.14 -0.07
CA ASP A 96 -30.43 33.96 0.87
C ASP A 96 -29.24 33.19 1.46
N ARG A 97 -29.32 31.85 1.52
CA ARG A 97 -28.16 30.99 1.83
C ARG A 97 -27.04 31.09 0.80
N ASP A 98 -27.38 31.29 -0.47
CA ASP A 98 -26.37 31.44 -1.53
C ASP A 98 -25.61 32.77 -1.40
N ARG A 99 -26.24 33.82 -0.83
CA ARG A 99 -25.57 35.12 -0.62
C ARG A 99 -24.52 35.06 0.49
N ASP A 100 -24.76 34.30 1.56
CA ASP A 100 -23.78 34.13 2.63
C ASP A 100 -22.60 33.25 2.18
N ASN A 101 -22.85 32.15 1.47
CA ASN A 101 -21.78 31.32 0.89
C ASN A 101 -20.93 32.06 -0.16
N SER A 102 -21.51 33.02 -0.90
CA SER A 102 -20.76 33.83 -1.87
C SER A 102 -19.93 34.92 -1.20
N ARG A 103 -20.40 35.48 -0.07
CA ARG A 103 -19.62 36.44 0.73
C ARG A 103 -18.44 35.77 1.41
N ASP A 104 -18.61 34.57 1.95
CA ASP A 104 -17.54 33.85 2.64
C ASP A 104 -16.39 33.47 1.69
N LYS A 105 -16.71 33.06 0.45
CA LYS A 105 -15.69 32.75 -0.57
C LYS A 105 -14.88 33.97 -1.01
N ASN A 106 -15.51 35.14 -1.13
CA ASN A 106 -14.80 36.37 -1.48
C ASN A 106 -13.88 36.87 -0.34
N ILE A 107 -14.26 36.65 0.93
CA ILE A 107 -13.44 37.02 2.09
C ILE A 107 -12.21 36.10 2.26
N GLU A 108 -12.28 34.86 1.79
CA GLU A 108 -11.18 33.89 1.80
C GLU A 108 -10.16 34.16 0.67
N GLU A 109 -10.60 34.58 -0.52
CA GLU A 109 -9.72 34.95 -1.63
C GLU A 109 -8.96 36.27 -1.39
N ASP A 110 -9.58 37.27 -0.77
CA ASP A 110 -8.92 38.54 -0.43
C ASP A 110 -7.88 38.42 0.71
N ARG A 111 -7.78 37.25 1.36
CA ARG A 111 -6.83 36.98 2.47
C ARG A 111 -5.59 36.19 2.04
N LYS A 112 -5.42 35.90 0.75
CA LYS A 112 -4.21 35.31 0.15
C LYS A 112 -3.39 36.34 -0.60
#